data_AF-A0A2G1ZX27-F1
#
_entry.id   AF-A0A2G1ZX27-F1
#
_cell.length_a   1.000
_cell.length_b   1.000
_cell.length_c   1.000
_cell.angle_alpha   90.00
_cell.angle_beta   90.00
_cell.angle_gamma   90.00
#
_symmetry.space_group_name_H-M   'P 1'
#
loop_
_entity.id
_entity.type
_entity.pdbx_description
1 polymer ?
#
loop_
_entity_poly.entity_id
_entity_poly.type
_entity_poly.pdbx_seq_one_letter_code
_entity_poly.pdbx_strand_id
1 'polypeptide(L)'
;MAKPWEQYEQIIIETYHEVKSGKSSHIHARPVEGQGYPVSLDVECSRAMRNNHPVGTRFKVRVKLTDRKGGGEYLYTSWQWDYEVISG
;
A
#
# COMPACT_ATOMS: atom_id res chain seq x y z
N MET A 1 5.31 12.68 14.12
CA MET A 1 4.11 13.53 14.27
C MET A 1 3.51 13.74 12.89
N ALA A 2 2.35 13.14 12.63
CA ALA A 2 1.55 13.45 11.45
C ALA A 2 0.97 14.86 11.62
N LYS A 3 1.14 15.73 10.62
CA LYS A 3 0.63 17.10 10.70
C LYS A 3 -0.91 17.04 10.60
N PRO A 4 -1.65 17.85 11.36
CA PRO A 4 -3.12 17.76 11.46
C PRO A 4 -3.87 18.06 10.14
N TRP A 5 -3.19 18.47 9.07
CA TRP A 5 -3.74 18.71 7.74
C TRP A 5 -3.37 17.64 6.71
N GLU A 6 -2.62 16.59 7.10
CA GLU A 6 -2.37 15.46 6.22
C GLU A 6 -3.61 14.57 6.24
N GLN A 7 -4.42 14.65 5.19
CA GLN A 7 -5.58 13.77 5.04
C GLN A 7 -5.10 12.35 4.80
N TYR A 8 -5.36 11.48 5.78
CA TYR A 8 -5.15 10.05 5.65
C TYR A 8 -6.48 9.42 5.31
N GLU A 9 -6.48 8.59 4.27
CA GLU A 9 -7.66 7.83 3.87
C GLU A 9 -7.49 6.38 4.28
N GLN A 10 -8.59 5.75 4.69
CA GLN A 10 -8.60 4.31 4.93
C GLN A 10 -9.09 3.61 3.69
N ILE A 11 -8.22 2.79 3.10
CA ILE A 11 -8.56 2.00 1.92
C ILE A 11 -8.21 0.53 2.14
N ILE A 12 -8.79 -0.32 1.32
CA ILE A 12 -8.44 -1.73 1.21
C ILE A 12 -7.39 -1.88 0.12
N ILE A 13 -6.26 -2.49 0.47
CA ILE A 13 -5.19 -2.86 -0.45
C ILE A 13 -5.09 -4.38 -0.52
N GLU A 14 -4.52 -4.88 -1.61
CA GLU A 14 -4.25 -6.30 -1.84
C GLU A 14 -2.76 -6.48 -2.13
N THR A 15 -2.15 -7.51 -1.56
CA THR A 15 -0.78 -7.90 -1.91
C THR A 15 -0.76 -8.78 -3.16
N TYR A 16 0.22 -8.56 -4.02
CA TYR A 16 0.37 -9.34 -5.25
C TYR A 16 1.85 -9.61 -5.54
N HIS A 17 2.11 -10.72 -6.23
CA HIS A 17 3.46 -11.13 -6.60
C HIS A 17 3.81 -10.56 -7.97
N GLU A 18 4.85 -9.73 -8.03
CA GLU A 18 5.34 -9.14 -9.26
C GLU A 18 6.85 -8.90 -9.18
N VAL A 19 7.57 -9.30 -10.22
CA VAL A 19 9.02 -9.12 -10.31
C VAL A 19 9.28 -7.88 -11.17
N LYS A 20 9.58 -6.74 -10.52
CA LYS A 20 9.97 -5.50 -11.22
C LYS A 20 11.49 -5.44 -11.37
N SER A 21 11.98 -5.20 -12.59
CA SER A 21 13.42 -5.00 -12.84
C SER A 21 13.95 -3.86 -11.96
N GLY A 22 15.05 -4.10 -11.24
CA GLY A 22 15.65 -3.13 -10.31
C GLY A 22 15.02 -3.06 -8.92
N LYS A 23 13.99 -3.86 -8.61
CA LYS A 23 13.46 -3.99 -7.24
C LYS A 23 13.76 -5.37 -6.67
N SER A 24 14.33 -5.40 -5.46
CA SER A 24 14.64 -6.66 -4.75
C SER A 24 13.42 -7.32 -4.09
N SER A 25 12.27 -6.63 -4.06
CA SER A 25 11.03 -7.15 -3.46
C SER A 25 10.16 -7.75 -4.57
N HIS A 26 9.73 -8.99 -4.39
CA HIS A 26 8.81 -9.67 -5.31
C HIS A 26 7.33 -9.53 -4.92
N ILE A 27 7.06 -9.02 -3.71
CA ILE A 27 5.70 -8.81 -3.19
C ILE A 27 5.43 -7.32 -3.11
N HIS A 28 4.40 -6.91 -3.84
CA HIS A 28 3.92 -5.53 -3.94
C HIS A 28 2.50 -5.43 -3.36
N ALA A 29 2.04 -4.20 -3.14
CA ALA A 29 0.66 -3.94 -2.73
C ALA A 29 0.04 -2.91 -3.67
N ARG A 30 -1.26 -3.06 -3.92
CA ARG A 30 -2.06 -2.16 -4.76
C ARG A 30 -3.43 -1.91 -4.12
N PRO A 31 -4.10 -0.79 -4.42
CA PRO A 31 -5.50 -0.60 -4.04
C PRO A 31 -6.39 -1.69 -4.64
N VAL A 32 -7.44 -2.08 -3.93
CA VAL A 32 -8.53 -2.87 -4.50
C VAL A 32 -9.42 -1.97 -5.35
N GLU A 33 -10.01 -2.52 -6.42
CA GLU A 33 -10.98 -1.81 -7.26
C GLU A 33 -12.12 -1.23 -6.41
N GLY A 34 -12.54 0.00 -6.71
CA GLY A 34 -13.62 0.69 -6.00
C GLY A 34 -13.20 1.46 -4.75
N GLN A 35 -11.90 1.52 -4.40
CA GLN A 35 -11.39 2.31 -3.26
C GLN A 35 -11.08 3.78 -3.59
N GLY A 36 -11.46 4.27 -4.77
CA GLY A 36 -11.18 5.63 -5.22
C GLY A 36 -9.78 5.84 -5.81
N TYR A 37 -8.93 4.81 -5.81
CA TYR A 37 -7.59 4.83 -6.37
C TYR A 37 -7.42 3.79 -7.48
N PRO A 38 -6.61 4.07 -8.52
CA PRO A 38 -6.36 3.11 -9.58
C PRO A 38 -5.54 1.92 -9.03
N VAL A 39 -5.91 0.70 -9.44
CA VAL A 39 -5.19 -0.53 -9.06
C VAL A 39 -3.77 -0.62 -9.63
N SER A 40 -3.45 0.24 -10.59
CA SER A 40 -2.10 0.40 -11.15
C SER A 40 -1.17 1.16 -10.21
N LEU A 41 -1.69 1.77 -9.16
CA LEU A 41 -0.92 2.60 -8.23
C LEU A 41 -0.19 1.73 -7.20
N ASP A 42 1.11 2.00 -7.02
CA ASP A 42 1.97 1.26 -6.09
C ASP A 42 1.66 1.72 -4.66
N VAL A 43 1.36 0.79 -3.75
CA VAL A 43 1.22 1.11 -2.32
C VAL A 43 2.50 0.71 -1.59
N GLU A 44 3.20 1.72 -1.08
CA GLU A 44 4.35 1.53 -0.22
C GLU A 44 3.88 1.22 1.20
N CYS A 45 3.95 -0.07 1.56
CA CYS A 45 3.68 -0.56 2.91
C CYS A 45 4.88 -1.27 3.55
N SER A 46 4.75 -1.61 4.84
CA SER A 46 5.79 -2.32 5.59
C SER A 46 6.12 -3.68 4.95
N ARG A 47 7.41 -4.01 4.90
CA ARG A 47 7.87 -5.34 4.44
C ARG A 47 7.32 -6.46 5.30
N ALA A 48 7.19 -6.24 6.61
CA ALA A 48 6.63 -7.23 7.53
C ALA A 48 5.18 -7.55 7.16
N MET A 49 4.37 -6.54 6.85
CA MET A 49 2.97 -6.72 6.44
C MET A 49 2.84 -7.54 5.15
N ARG A 50 3.72 -7.33 4.16
CA ARG A 50 3.69 -8.09 2.90
C ARG A 50 4.28 -9.50 3.01
N ASN A 51 5.29 -9.69 3.86
CA ASN A 51 6.00 -10.96 3.98
C ASN A 51 5.39 -11.92 5.01
N ASN A 52 4.66 -11.40 6.01
CA ASN A 52 4.07 -12.20 7.09
C ASN A 52 2.68 -12.77 6.74
N HIS A 53 2.18 -12.50 5.54
CA HIS A 53 0.87 -12.90 5.07
C HIS A 53 0.98 -13.46 3.65
N PRO A 54 0.07 -14.38 3.25
CA PRO A 54 0.07 -14.91 1.89
C PRO A 54 -0.20 -13.80 0.86
N VAL A 55 0.35 -13.97 -0.33
CA VAL A 55 0.06 -13.09 -1.48
C VAL A 55 -1.43 -13.22 -1.83
N GLY A 56 -2.10 -12.10 -2.08
CA GLY A 56 -3.55 -12.02 -2.27
C GLY A 56 -4.31 -11.57 -1.02
N THR A 57 -3.61 -11.43 0.11
CA THR A 57 -4.22 -10.93 1.34
C THR A 57 -4.66 -9.48 1.17
N ARG A 58 -5.87 -9.18 1.64
CA ARG A 58 -6.44 -7.83 1.67
C ARG A 58 -6.29 -7.21 3.05
N PHE A 59 -5.76 -5.99 3.07
CA PHE A 59 -5.52 -5.22 4.28
C PHE A 59 -6.26 -3.90 4.20
N LYS A 60 -6.96 -3.54 5.26
CA LYS A 60 -7.45 -2.18 5.44
C LYS A 60 -6.37 -1.37 6.14
N VAL A 61 -5.80 -0.43 5.40
CA VAL A 61 -4.69 0.40 5.86
C VAL A 61 -5.04 1.87 5.75
N ARG A 62 -4.37 2.69 6.56
CA ARG A 62 -4.33 4.14 6.37
C ARG A 62 -3.28 4.47 5.32
N VAL A 63 -3.65 5.23 4.31
CA VAL A 63 -2.76 5.66 3.23
C VAL A 63 -2.76 7.17 3.10
N LYS A 64 -1.68 7.67 2.50
CA LYS A 64 -1.55 9.05 2.05
C LYS A 64 -1.12 9.06 0.59
N LEU A 65 -1.87 9.77 -0.25
CA LEU A 65 -1.44 10.04 -1.62
C LEU A 65 -0.17 10.92 -1.60
N THR A 66 0.89 10.39 -2.20
CA THR A 66 2.21 11.02 -2.23
C THR A 66 2.74 10.98 -3.65
N ASP A 67 3.36 12.07 -4.10
CA ASP A 67 4.05 12.11 -5.39
C ASP A 67 5.53 11.75 -5.21
N ARG A 68 6.07 10.91 -6.10
CA ARG A 68 7.52 10.80 -6.28
C ARG A 68 7.92 11.97 -7.15
N LYS A 69 8.80 12.86 -6.69
CA LYS A 69 9.32 13.99 -7.49
C LYS A 69 9.69 13.56 -8.93
N GLY A 70 8.77 13.75 -9.87
CA GLY A 70 8.93 13.41 -11.29
C GLY A 70 8.72 11.92 -11.67
N GLY A 71 8.26 11.06 -10.77
CA GLY A 71 8.11 9.61 -10.97
C GLY A 71 6.68 9.07 -10.80
N GLY A 72 5.69 9.96 -10.60
CA GLY A 72 4.28 9.63 -10.48
C GLY A 72 3.79 9.46 -9.05
N GLU A 73 2.47 9.31 -8.92
CA GLU A 73 1.75 9.19 -7.67
C GLU A 73 1.82 7.77 -7.10
N TYR A 74 1.94 7.67 -5.78
CA TYR A 74 1.93 6.41 -5.02
C TYR A 74 1.24 6.62 -3.68
N LEU A 75 0.75 5.53 -3.10
CA LEU A 75 0.15 5.56 -1.78
C LEU A 75 1.18 5.14 -0.75
N TYR A 76 1.36 5.98 0.26
CA TYR A 76 2.27 5.70 1.36
C TYR A 76 1.48 5.26 2.60
N THR A 77 1.88 4.15 3.22
CA THR A 77 1.41 3.76 4.55
C THR A 77 2.59 3.55 5.50
N SER A 78 2.49 4.14 6.70
CA SER A 78 3.55 4.03 7.69
C SER A 78 3.53 2.66 8.37
N TRP A 79 4.70 2.09 8.58
CA TRP A 79 4.87 0.84 9.34
C TRP A 79 4.46 0.93 10.81
N GLN A 80 4.29 2.14 11.35
CA GLN A 80 3.80 2.39 12.71
C GLN A 80 2.28 2.38 12.81
N TRP A 81 1.56 2.36 11.69
CA TRP A 81 0.11 2.35 11.70
C TRP A 81 -0.42 0.93 11.76
N ASP A 82 -1.50 0.79 12.52
CA ASP A 82 -2.23 -0.45 12.60
C ASP A 82 -2.90 -0.77 11.25
N TYR A 83 -2.98 -2.06 10.94
CA TYR A 83 -3.60 -2.58 9.74
C TYR A 83 -4.53 -3.73 10.11
N GLU A 84 -5.67 -3.79 9.44
CA GLU A 84 -6.67 -4.84 9.66
C GLU A 84 -6.65 -5.81 8.49
N VAL A 85 -6.52 -7.10 8.77
CA VAL A 85 -6.58 -8.16 7.75
C VAL A 85 -8.04 -8.46 7.46
N ILE A 86 -8.48 -8.22 6.22
CA ILE A 86 -9.88 -8.41 5.81
C ILE A 86 -10.09 -9.84 5.27
N SER A 87 -9.17 -10.33 4.45
CA SER A 87 -9.22 -11.66 3.87
C SER A 87 -7.83 -12.13 3.47
N GLY A 88 -7.51 -13.40 3.68
CA GLY A 88 -6.23 -14.03 3.32
C GLY A 88 -6.43 -15.38 2.66
#